data_AF-A0A1R3HY35-F1
#
_entry.id   AF-A0A1R3HY35-F1
#
_cell.length_a   1.000
_cell.length_b   1.000
_cell.length_c   1.000
_cell.angle_alpha   90.00
_cell.angle_beta   90.00
_cell.angle_gamma   90.00
#
_symmetry.space_group_name_H-M   'P 1'
#
loop_
_entity.id
_entity.type
_entity.pdbx_description
1 polymer ?
#
loop_
_entity_poly.entity_id
_entity_poly.type
_entity_poly.pdbx_seq_one_letter_code
_entity_poly.pdbx_strand_id
1 'polypeptide(L)'
;MGNSSYSLALNAFADLTHHEFRAARLGLSAAAIDFSRSTLQGPLVLRDIPASLDWREQGAVTQVKDQGSCGACWAFSATGAMEGINQIVTGSLVSLSEQELVDCDRSYNSGCEGGLMDYAYQFVIDNNGIDTEEDYPYQGREKSCNKDKRAGNSTTMEAHEEKKQSSRKASDWLPFVENWV
;
A
#
# COMPACT_ATOMS: atom_id res chain seq x y z
N MET A 1 21.77 -31.55 -7.00
CA MET A 1 20.45 -30.96 -7.30
C MET A 1 19.98 -30.18 -6.08
N GLY A 2 19.77 -28.87 -6.25
CA GLY A 2 18.97 -27.96 -5.40
C GLY A 2 19.27 -27.84 -3.90
N ASN A 3 20.08 -26.86 -3.50
CA ASN A 3 20.20 -26.40 -2.10
C ASN A 3 19.46 -25.06 -1.91
N SER A 4 18.21 -24.97 -2.40
CA SER A 4 17.38 -23.77 -2.30
C SER A 4 16.28 -23.99 -1.27
N SER A 5 16.00 -22.98 -0.43
CA SER A 5 14.93 -23.00 0.56
C SER A 5 13.52 -22.79 -0.03
N TYR A 6 13.41 -22.63 -1.34
CA TYR A 6 12.15 -22.36 -2.06
C TYR A 6 12.03 -23.21 -3.32
N SER A 7 10.78 -23.43 -3.75
CA SER A 7 10.43 -24.08 -5.01
C SER A 7 9.86 -23.07 -6.01
N LEU A 8 10.06 -23.32 -7.30
CA LEU A 8 9.50 -22.52 -8.39
C LEU A 8 8.46 -23.33 -9.16
N ALA A 9 7.44 -22.64 -9.68
CA ALA A 9 6.42 -23.22 -10.53
C ALA A 9 6.12 -22.27 -11.71
N LEU A 10 5.63 -22.83 -12.82
CA LEU A 10 5.14 -22.04 -13.94
C LEU A 10 3.93 -21.21 -13.52
N ASN A 11 3.87 -19.97 -13.99
CA ASN A 11 2.77 -19.05 -13.74
C ASN A 11 2.52 -18.15 -14.97
N ALA A 12 1.63 -17.17 -14.83
CA ALA A 12 1.24 -16.25 -15.89
C ALA A 12 2.36 -15.33 -16.42
N PHE A 13 3.58 -15.42 -15.89
CA PHE A 13 4.74 -14.64 -16.29
C PHE A 13 5.84 -15.49 -16.95
N ALA A 14 5.58 -16.78 -17.21
CA ALA A 14 6.58 -17.70 -17.72
C ALA A 14 7.07 -17.37 -19.15
N ASP A 15 6.32 -16.58 -19.90
CA ASP A 15 6.65 -16.10 -21.24
C ASP A 15 7.33 -14.72 -21.26
N LEU A 16 7.40 -14.04 -20.11
CA LEU A 16 8.00 -12.71 -20.00
C LEU A 16 9.49 -12.80 -19.67
N THR A 17 10.28 -12.01 -20.39
CA THR A 17 11.65 -11.69 -19.98
C THR A 17 11.64 -10.82 -18.72
N HIS A 18 12.77 -10.79 -18.00
CA HIS A 18 12.92 -9.91 -16.84
C HIS A 18 12.68 -8.42 -17.17
N HIS A 19 13.06 -8.00 -18.39
CA HIS A 19 12.85 -6.64 -18.86
C HIS A 19 11.36 -6.34 -19.09
N GLU A 20 10.63 -7.23 -19.76
CA GLU A 20 9.19 -7.09 -19.98
C GLU A 20 8.43 -7.10 -18.65
N PHE A 21 8.80 -8.00 -17.73
CA PHE A 21 8.22 -8.04 -16.39
C PHE A 21 8.45 -6.72 -15.65
N ARG A 22 9.69 -6.20 -15.64
CA ARG A 22 10.02 -4.95 -14.97
C ARG A 22 9.25 -3.76 -15.57
N ALA A 23 9.17 -3.67 -16.88
CA ALA A 23 8.50 -2.57 -17.57
C ALA A 23 6.98 -2.58 -17.37
N ALA A 24 6.35 -3.75 -17.30
CA ALA A 24 4.89 -3.87 -17.23
C ALA A 24 4.32 -4.08 -15.82
N ARG A 25 5.13 -4.53 -14.84
CA ARG A 25 4.63 -4.95 -13.51
C ARG A 25 5.23 -4.17 -12.35
N LEU A 26 6.38 -3.52 -12.52
CA LEU A 26 6.99 -2.72 -11.45
C LEU A 26 6.67 -1.25 -11.66
N GLY A 27 6.29 -0.57 -10.59
CA GLY A 27 5.96 0.86 -10.63
C GLY A 27 6.41 1.60 -9.37
N LEU A 28 7.45 1.14 -8.70
CA LEU A 28 8.05 1.91 -7.61
C LEU A 28 8.99 2.98 -8.20
N SER A 29 8.67 4.26 -8.04
CA SER A 29 9.51 5.36 -8.55
C SER A 29 10.62 5.71 -7.56
N ALA A 30 11.87 5.40 -7.91
CA ALA A 30 13.03 5.71 -7.05
C ALA A 30 13.31 7.22 -6.94
N ALA A 31 12.89 8.02 -7.91
CA ALA A 31 13.11 9.47 -7.93
C ALA A 31 12.32 10.23 -6.85
N ALA A 32 11.31 9.58 -6.27
CA ALA A 32 10.42 10.12 -5.26
C ALA A 32 10.91 9.86 -3.81
N ILE A 33 11.94 9.03 -3.63
CA ILE A 33 12.46 8.61 -2.31
C ILE A 33 13.15 9.78 -1.56
N ASP A 34 13.41 10.91 -2.23
CA ASP A 34 14.12 12.05 -1.64
C ASP A 34 13.22 13.01 -0.84
N PHE A 35 11.90 12.82 -0.87
CA PHE A 35 10.93 13.75 -0.26
C PHE A 35 9.99 13.06 0.72
N SER A 36 10.50 12.71 1.91
CA SER A 36 9.76 12.80 3.17
C SER A 36 10.65 12.23 4.28
N ARG A 37 10.95 13.06 5.26
CA ARG A 37 11.44 12.60 6.58
C ARG A 37 10.57 13.27 7.62
N SER A 38 9.26 13.06 7.54
CA SER A 38 8.40 13.35 8.67
C SER A 38 8.78 12.39 9.80
N THR A 39 9.47 12.93 10.81
CA THR A 39 9.96 12.12 11.93
C THR A 39 9.09 12.42 13.14
N LEU A 40 7.96 11.72 13.29
CA LEU A 40 7.34 11.63 14.60
C LEU A 40 8.21 10.74 15.49
N GLN A 41 8.61 11.28 16.63
CA GLN A 41 9.54 10.68 17.58
C GLN A 41 8.76 10.34 18.85
N GLY A 42 8.17 9.16 18.87
CA GLY A 42 7.69 8.52 20.10
C GLY A 42 8.75 7.55 20.66
N PRO A 43 8.96 7.48 21.98
CA PRO A 43 9.78 6.42 22.56
C PRO A 43 9.12 5.06 22.33
N LEU A 44 9.75 4.19 21.55
CA LEU A 44 9.33 2.80 21.37
C LEU A 44 9.54 2.04 22.69
N VAL A 45 8.46 1.81 23.44
CA VAL A 45 8.47 0.85 24.55
C VAL A 45 8.25 -0.54 23.96
N LEU A 46 9.34 -1.17 23.52
CA LEU A 46 9.37 -2.55 23.06
C LEU A 46 9.16 -3.49 24.24
N ARG A 47 7.91 -3.91 24.49
CA ARG A 47 7.61 -4.99 25.42
C ARG A 47 6.63 -5.95 24.76
N ASP A 48 6.89 -7.25 24.92
CA ASP A 48 5.98 -8.36 24.56
C ASP A 48 5.61 -8.55 23.08
N ILE A 49 6.58 -8.41 22.17
CA ILE A 49 6.41 -8.80 20.75
C ILE A 49 6.23 -10.33 20.63
N PRO A 50 5.16 -10.81 19.97
CA PRO A 50 4.96 -12.25 19.75
C PRO A 50 6.03 -12.82 18.81
N ALA A 51 6.37 -14.10 18.99
CA ALA A 51 7.35 -14.80 18.15
C ALA A 51 6.91 -14.93 16.69
N SER A 52 5.59 -14.91 16.44
CA SER A 52 4.97 -14.92 15.13
C SER A 52 3.66 -14.14 15.16
N LEU A 53 3.37 -13.39 14.10
CA LEU A 53 2.11 -12.69 13.93
C LEU A 53 1.68 -12.79 12.46
N ASP A 54 0.41 -13.13 12.25
CA ASP A 54 -0.22 -13.17 10.94
C ASP A 54 -1.48 -12.30 10.93
N TRP A 55 -1.39 -11.12 10.31
CA TRP A 55 -2.52 -10.18 10.22
C TRP A 55 -3.71 -10.73 9.42
N ARG A 56 -3.51 -11.76 8.59
CA ARG A 56 -4.61 -12.43 7.86
C ARG A 56 -5.52 -13.18 8.83
N GLU A 57 -4.91 -13.86 9.82
CA GLU A 57 -5.66 -14.56 10.88
C GLU A 57 -6.39 -13.58 11.81
N GLN A 58 -5.93 -12.33 11.87
CA GLN A 58 -6.59 -11.24 12.62
C GLN A 58 -7.65 -10.49 11.80
N GLY A 59 -7.90 -10.91 10.55
CA GLY A 59 -8.89 -10.26 9.67
C GLY A 59 -8.46 -8.88 9.14
N ALA A 60 -7.19 -8.49 9.28
CA ALA A 60 -6.67 -7.18 8.87
C ALA A 60 -6.04 -7.19 7.46
N VAL A 61 -6.42 -8.15 6.62
CA VAL A 61 -5.90 -8.30 5.25
C VAL A 61 -7.05 -8.71 4.32
N THR A 62 -7.26 -7.95 3.26
CA THR A 62 -8.25 -8.24 2.21
C THR A 62 -7.80 -9.41 1.32
N GLN A 63 -8.65 -9.80 0.36
CA GLN A 63 -8.27 -10.82 -0.61
C GLN A 63 -7.13 -10.34 -1.51
N VAL A 64 -6.33 -11.28 -2.03
CA VAL A 64 -5.27 -10.98 -2.99
C VAL A 64 -5.88 -10.38 -4.26
N LYS A 65 -5.34 -9.23 -4.69
CA LYS A 65 -5.74 -8.52 -5.92
C LYS A 65 -4.68 -8.66 -7.03
N ASP A 66 -5.00 -8.21 -8.25
CA ASP A 66 -4.11 -8.22 -9.43
C ASP A 66 -4.01 -6.83 -10.08
N GLN A 67 -2.81 -6.24 -10.07
CA GLN A 67 -2.53 -4.95 -10.70
C GLN A 67 -2.51 -5.00 -12.25
N GLY A 68 -2.51 -6.19 -12.84
CA GLY A 68 -2.39 -6.33 -14.28
C GLY A 68 -1.10 -5.68 -14.79
N SER A 69 -1.15 -5.10 -16.00
CA SER A 69 0.02 -4.55 -16.71
C SER A 69 0.25 -3.06 -16.42
N CYS A 70 -0.33 -2.56 -15.34
CA CYS A 70 -0.14 -1.21 -14.85
C CYS A 70 0.88 -1.24 -13.72
N GLY A 71 1.82 -0.29 -13.70
CA GLY A 71 2.77 -0.08 -12.59
C GLY A 71 2.10 0.49 -11.34
N ALA A 72 0.93 -0.03 -10.94
CA ALA A 72 0.15 0.44 -9.80
C ALA A 72 0.53 -0.24 -8.48
N CYS A 73 1.64 -1.00 -8.41
CA CYS A 73 2.02 -1.71 -7.18
C CYS A 73 2.12 -0.80 -5.94
N TRP A 74 2.47 0.47 -6.14
CA TRP A 74 2.49 1.49 -5.09
C TRP A 74 1.08 1.77 -4.53
N ALA A 75 0.06 1.81 -5.39
CA ALA A 75 -1.33 2.01 -4.98
C ALA A 75 -1.85 0.80 -4.19
N PHE A 76 -1.61 -0.43 -4.69
CA PHE A 76 -1.97 -1.67 -3.97
C PHE A 76 -1.26 -1.80 -2.63
N SER A 77 0.02 -1.38 -2.55
CA SER A 77 0.76 -1.39 -1.29
C SER A 77 0.21 -0.36 -0.31
N ALA A 78 -0.21 0.81 -0.78
CA ALA A 78 -0.78 1.84 0.06
C ALA A 78 -2.18 1.44 0.56
N THR A 79 -3.07 1.00 -0.33
CA THR A 79 -4.41 0.52 0.06
C THR A 79 -4.33 -0.63 1.04
N GLY A 80 -3.52 -1.66 0.79
CA GLY A 80 -3.38 -2.78 1.73
C GLY A 80 -2.92 -2.36 3.13
N ALA A 81 -2.06 -1.36 3.25
CA ALA A 81 -1.67 -0.81 4.56
C ALA A 81 -2.81 -0.03 5.22
N MET A 82 -3.52 0.81 4.46
CA MET A 82 -4.67 1.58 4.95
C MET A 82 -5.83 0.68 5.39
N GLU A 83 -6.15 -0.35 4.59
CA GLU A 83 -7.17 -1.36 4.89
C GLU A 83 -6.87 -2.07 6.21
N GLY A 84 -5.61 -2.49 6.40
CA GLY A 84 -5.18 -3.16 7.62
C GLY A 84 -5.27 -2.26 8.85
N ILE A 85 -4.80 -1.02 8.75
CA ILE A 85 -4.91 -0.04 9.85
C ILE A 85 -6.38 0.25 10.13
N ASN A 86 -7.23 0.42 9.11
CA ASN A 86 -8.66 0.65 9.31
C ASN A 86 -9.33 -0.49 10.07
N GLN A 87 -9.02 -1.75 9.74
CA GLN A 87 -9.51 -2.91 10.50
C GLN A 87 -9.03 -2.87 11.96
N ILE A 88 -7.76 -2.52 12.19
CA ILE A 88 -7.16 -2.51 13.53
C ILE A 88 -7.82 -1.44 14.42
N VAL A 89 -8.03 -0.23 13.89
CA VAL A 89 -8.56 0.91 14.64
C VAL A 89 -10.08 0.85 14.78
N THR A 90 -10.79 0.50 13.70
CA THR A 90 -12.26 0.60 13.65
C THR A 90 -12.97 -0.74 13.80
N GLY A 91 -12.24 -1.86 13.64
CA GLY A 91 -12.81 -3.20 13.55
C GLY A 91 -13.45 -3.52 12.19
N SER A 92 -13.34 -2.64 11.20
CA SER A 92 -13.96 -2.79 9.87
C SER A 92 -12.93 -2.97 8.75
N LEU A 93 -13.02 -4.10 8.02
CA LEU A 93 -12.15 -4.39 6.88
C LEU A 93 -12.91 -3.97 5.63
N VAL A 94 -12.57 -2.79 5.13
CA VAL A 94 -13.15 -2.21 3.91
C VAL A 94 -12.09 -2.27 2.84
N SER A 95 -12.42 -2.76 1.64
CA SER A 95 -11.46 -2.71 0.53
C SER A 95 -11.46 -1.34 -0.14
N LEU A 96 -10.29 -0.75 -0.31
CA LEU A 96 -10.10 0.62 -0.80
C LEU A 96 -9.69 0.63 -2.27
N SER A 97 -10.01 1.73 -2.96
CA SER A 97 -9.80 1.87 -4.40
C SER A 97 -8.35 2.17 -4.76
N GLU A 98 -7.66 1.20 -5.37
CA GLU A 98 -6.38 1.50 -6.02
C GLU A 98 -6.56 2.40 -7.24
N GLN A 99 -7.71 2.34 -7.89
CA GLN A 99 -7.99 3.11 -9.09
C GLN A 99 -8.09 4.60 -8.82
N GLU A 100 -8.67 4.98 -7.68
CA GLU A 100 -8.71 6.39 -7.28
C GLU A 100 -7.29 6.91 -7.15
N LEU A 101 -6.41 6.22 -6.42
CA LEU A 101 -4.99 6.61 -6.32
C LEU A 101 -4.34 6.73 -7.71
N VAL A 102 -4.50 5.70 -8.55
CA VAL A 102 -3.93 5.69 -9.91
C VAL A 102 -4.42 6.88 -10.74
N ASP A 103 -5.69 7.26 -10.64
CA ASP A 103 -6.27 8.33 -11.46
C ASP A 103 -6.03 9.73 -10.89
N CYS A 104 -6.02 9.86 -9.56
CA CYS A 104 -6.22 11.09 -8.82
C CYS A 104 -4.97 11.62 -8.09
N ASP A 105 -4.04 10.75 -7.69
CA ASP A 105 -2.79 11.17 -7.05
C ASP A 105 -1.76 11.55 -8.12
N ARG A 106 -1.81 12.82 -8.51
CA ARG A 106 -0.99 13.40 -9.60
C ARG A 106 0.03 14.42 -9.13
N SER A 107 0.04 14.74 -7.84
CA SER A 107 0.97 15.75 -7.30
C SER A 107 2.40 15.23 -7.35
N TYR A 108 2.58 13.94 -7.05
CA TYR A 108 3.90 13.31 -7.02
C TYR A 108 3.94 11.90 -7.60
N ASN A 109 2.78 11.22 -7.71
CA ASN A 109 2.66 9.92 -8.35
C ASN A 109 2.28 10.05 -9.84
N SER A 110 2.58 9.00 -10.61
CA SER A 110 2.47 8.97 -12.07
C SER A 110 1.58 7.83 -12.56
N GLY A 111 0.53 7.48 -11.80
CA GLY A 111 -0.45 6.47 -12.19
C GLY A 111 0.21 5.12 -12.51
N CYS A 112 0.02 4.65 -13.75
CA CYS A 112 0.61 3.37 -14.20
C CYS A 112 2.10 3.42 -14.49
N GLU A 113 2.71 4.61 -14.59
CA GLU A 113 4.16 4.77 -14.74
C GLU A 113 4.88 4.69 -13.39
N GLY A 114 4.11 4.60 -12.29
CA GLY A 114 4.60 4.33 -10.96
C GLY A 114 4.42 5.45 -9.96
N GLY A 115 4.85 5.18 -8.74
CA GLY A 115 4.65 6.03 -7.58
C GLY A 115 5.27 5.49 -6.30
N LEU A 116 4.99 6.17 -5.20
CA LEU A 116 5.32 5.80 -3.82
C LEU A 116 4.08 5.81 -2.94
N MET A 117 4.09 4.92 -1.95
CA MET A 117 3.03 4.78 -0.96
C MET A 117 2.88 6.02 -0.08
N ASP A 118 3.98 6.67 0.29
CA ASP A 118 3.95 7.84 1.19
C ASP A 118 3.22 9.03 0.56
N TYR A 119 3.38 9.22 -0.76
CA TYR A 119 2.60 10.19 -1.52
C TYR A 119 1.13 9.81 -1.61
N ALA A 120 0.82 8.51 -1.72
CA ALA A 120 -0.56 8.05 -1.69
C ALA A 120 -1.21 8.36 -0.33
N TYR A 121 -0.50 8.13 0.78
CA TYR A 121 -1.01 8.48 2.11
C TYR A 121 -1.21 9.99 2.25
N GLN A 122 -0.26 10.81 1.79
CA GLN A 122 -0.41 12.26 1.80
C GLN A 122 -1.59 12.71 0.94
N PHE A 123 -1.76 12.11 -0.24
CA PHE A 123 -2.92 12.37 -1.10
C PHE A 123 -4.23 12.06 -0.35
N VAL A 124 -4.34 10.91 0.33
CA VAL A 124 -5.55 10.55 1.07
C VAL A 124 -5.83 11.53 2.22
N ILE A 125 -4.79 12.00 2.92
CA ILE A 125 -4.91 13.04 3.95
C ILE A 125 -5.44 14.34 3.32
N ASP A 126 -4.82 14.82 2.24
CA ASP A 126 -5.19 16.08 1.57
C ASP A 126 -6.56 16.01 0.87
N ASN A 127 -6.93 14.83 0.38
CA ASN A 127 -8.21 14.52 -0.24
C ASN A 127 -9.33 14.30 0.79
N ASN A 128 -8.97 14.26 2.09
CA ASN A 128 -9.89 13.97 3.18
C ASN A 128 -10.57 12.60 3.02
N GLY A 129 -9.79 11.59 2.62
CA GLY A 129 -10.19 10.20 2.49
C GLY A 129 -10.05 9.60 1.09
N ILE A 130 -10.54 8.37 0.96
CA ILE A 130 -10.46 7.53 -0.24
C ILE A 130 -11.73 6.68 -0.39
N ASP A 131 -12.13 6.43 -1.63
CA ASP A 131 -13.27 5.61 -2.03
C ASP A 131 -13.00 4.12 -1.81
N THR A 132 -14.10 3.35 -1.71
CA THR A 132 -14.03 1.89 -1.68
C THR A 132 -13.72 1.32 -3.07
N GLU A 133 -13.21 0.10 -3.12
CA GLU A 133 -13.07 -0.65 -4.38
C GLU A 133 -14.42 -0.88 -5.07
N GLU A 134 -15.53 -0.97 -4.32
CA GLU A 134 -16.87 -1.10 -4.88
C GLU A 134 -17.32 0.19 -5.58
N ASP A 135 -17.07 1.34 -4.95
CA ASP A 135 -17.48 2.64 -5.46
C ASP A 135 -16.58 3.14 -6.59
N TYR A 136 -15.29 2.81 -6.57
CA TYR A 136 -14.33 3.16 -7.63
C TYR A 136 -13.49 1.93 -8.05
N PRO A 137 -14.06 1.01 -8.87
CA PRO A 137 -13.42 -0.26 -9.20
C PRO A 137 -12.16 -0.14 -10.05
N TYR A 138 -11.20 -1.04 -9.81
CA TYR A 138 -9.96 -1.17 -10.55
C TYR A 138 -10.15 -1.49 -12.04
N GLN A 139 -9.35 -0.84 -12.88
CA GLN A 139 -9.44 -0.90 -14.35
C GLN A 139 -8.13 -1.28 -15.01
N GLY A 140 -7.03 -1.41 -14.26
CA GLY A 140 -5.73 -1.80 -14.79
C GLY A 140 -5.11 -0.80 -15.77
N ARG A 141 -5.57 0.45 -15.77
CA ARG A 141 -5.07 1.53 -16.63
C ARG A 141 -5.41 2.89 -16.06
N GLU A 142 -4.60 3.86 -16.42
CA GLU A 142 -4.81 5.26 -16.10
C GLU A 142 -6.05 5.84 -16.81
N LYS A 143 -6.87 6.57 -16.05
CA LYS A 143 -7.98 7.39 -16.54
C LYS A 143 -7.92 8.79 -15.91
N SER A 144 -8.85 9.65 -16.35
CA SER A 144 -9.07 10.93 -15.70
C SER A 144 -9.72 10.73 -14.33
N CYS A 145 -9.18 11.41 -13.32
CA CYS A 145 -9.73 11.42 -11.97
C CYS A 145 -11.22 11.79 -11.94
N ASN A 146 -12.05 10.90 -11.39
CA ASN A 146 -13.48 11.14 -11.23
C ASN A 146 -13.77 11.98 -9.97
N LYS A 147 -13.87 13.30 -10.15
CA LYS A 147 -14.11 14.25 -9.05
C LYS A 147 -15.49 14.13 -8.41
N ASP A 148 -16.47 13.57 -9.11
CA ASP A 148 -17.82 13.40 -8.58
C ASP A 148 -17.86 12.28 -7.53
N LYS A 149 -16.88 11.36 -7.54
CA LYS A 149 -16.76 10.26 -6.58
C LYS A 149 -15.92 10.62 -5.35
N ARG A 150 -14.96 11.54 -5.46
CA ARG A 150 -14.17 12.12 -4.34
C ARG A 150 -14.99 12.76 -3.20
N ALA A 151 -16.30 12.92 -3.35
CA ALA A 151 -17.18 13.40 -2.28
C ALA A 151 -17.76 12.28 -1.41
N GLY A 152 -17.57 11.01 -1.80
CA GLY A 152 -18.11 9.82 -1.15
C GLY A 152 -17.15 9.09 -0.19
N ASN A 153 -15.97 9.67 0.05
CA ASN A 153 -14.85 9.06 0.78
C ASN A 153 -15.28 8.19 1.96
N SER A 154 -14.92 6.91 1.90
CA SER A 154 -15.34 5.89 2.86
C SER A 154 -14.44 5.77 4.07
N THR A 155 -13.15 6.08 3.89
CA THR A 155 -12.10 5.93 4.91
C THR A 155 -11.19 7.16 4.87
N THR A 156 -10.83 7.69 6.04
CA THR A 156 -9.96 8.86 6.19
C THR A 156 -8.65 8.46 6.87
N MET A 157 -7.55 9.08 6.46
CA MET A 157 -6.27 9.02 7.18
C MET A 157 -5.95 10.38 7.80
N GLU A 158 -5.44 10.38 9.02
CA GLU A 158 -5.01 11.61 9.70
C GLU A 158 -3.49 11.82 9.63
N ALA A 159 -2.70 10.74 9.57
CA ALA A 159 -1.24 10.80 9.46
C ALA A 159 -0.65 9.48 8.93
N HIS A 160 0.61 9.51 8.46
CA HIS A 160 1.42 8.33 8.15
C HIS A 160 2.84 8.47 8.71
N GLU A 161 3.52 7.34 8.96
CA GLU A 161 4.89 7.29 9.46
C GLU A 161 5.77 6.33 8.65
N GLU A 162 7.02 6.72 8.45
CA GLU A 162 8.01 5.93 7.72
C GLU A 162 8.95 5.14 8.66
N LYS A 163 9.30 3.92 8.25
CA LYS A 163 10.34 3.15 8.93
C LYS A 163 11.70 3.79 8.68
N LYS A 164 12.35 4.29 9.75
CA LYS A 164 13.77 4.62 9.69
C LYS A 164 14.56 3.41 9.22
N GLN A 165 15.44 3.60 8.25
CA GLN A 165 16.32 2.55 7.71
C GLN A 165 17.24 1.94 8.78
N SER A 166 17.41 2.59 9.94
CA SER A 166 18.13 2.06 11.12
C SER A 166 17.32 1.11 12.01
N SER A 167 16.00 0.99 11.80
CA SER A 167 15.14 0.04 12.50
C SER A 167 15.47 -1.35 11.98
N ARG A 168 15.99 -2.23 12.86
CA ARG A 168 16.59 -3.50 12.41
C ARG A 168 15.54 -4.54 12.01
N LYS A 169 14.28 -4.42 12.47
CA LYS A 169 13.22 -5.40 12.18
C LYS A 169 11.85 -4.72 12.02
N ALA A 170 11.02 -5.28 11.13
CA ALA A 170 9.64 -4.83 10.95
C ALA A 170 8.78 -4.97 12.20
N SER A 171 9.11 -5.93 13.09
CA SER A 171 8.48 -6.17 14.38
C SER A 171 8.58 -5.00 15.36
N ASP A 172 9.57 -4.12 15.17
CA ASP A 172 9.82 -3.01 16.08
C ASP A 172 8.69 -1.96 16.05
N TRP A 173 7.77 -2.07 15.08
CA TRP A 173 6.63 -1.19 14.87
C TRP A 173 5.30 -1.76 15.38
N LEU A 174 5.26 -3.00 15.89
CA LEU A 174 4.04 -3.58 16.46
C LEU A 174 3.46 -2.74 17.61
N PRO A 175 4.28 -2.24 18.56
CA PRO A 175 3.75 -1.37 19.63
C PRO A 175 3.21 -0.03 19.10
N PHE A 176 3.67 0.42 17.93
CA PHE A 176 3.14 1.63 17.31
C PHE A 176 1.70 1.38 16.84
N VAL A 177 1.49 0.31 16.07
CA VAL A 177 0.17 -0.10 15.56
C VAL A 177 -0.82 -0.34 16.71
N GLU A 178 -0.38 -0.94 17.81
CA GLU A 178 -1.21 -1.14 19.01
C GLU A 178 -1.64 0.17 19.69
N ASN A 179 -0.88 1.26 19.58
CA ASN A 179 -1.27 2.56 20.15
C ASN A 179 -2.35 3.28 19.33
N TRP A 180 -2.72 2.78 18.14
CA TRP A 180 -3.85 3.27 17.36
C TRP A 180 -5.17 2.57 17.72
N VAL A 181 -5.11 1.51 18.55
CA VAL A 181 -6.26 0.75 19.11
C VAL A 181 -6.58 1.27 20.50
#